data_AF-D3AFG0-F1
#
_entry.id   AF-D3AFG0-F1
#
_cell.length_a   1.000
_cell.length_b   1.000
_cell.length_c   1.000
_cell.angle_alpha   90.00
_cell.angle_beta   90.00
_cell.angle_gamma   90.00
#
_symmetry.space_group_name_H-M   'P 1'
#
loop_
_entity.id
_entity.type
_entity.pdbx_description
1 polymer ?
#
loop_
_entity_poly.entity_id
_entity_poly.type
_entity_poly.pdbx_seq_one_letter_code
_entity_poly.pdbx_strand_id
1 'polypeptide(L)'
;MIESTIGKPGYEPARITIYVKDRGIVLEESSMALVNRDTGLIIAMGNAAEEAIDQAVTPVTAVNPLRRGIIASYMLAERMFCSYLRRALGYDRSMVKRLTGATVKKPRVAVCVPEELTEVEEKAFMDAFYQAGARDVCLTGQPLEEAVRCLEKPCTVFVGITWNGKEKERFCINENCPHRI
;
A
#
# COMPACT_ATOMS: atom_id res chain seq x y z
N MET A 1 18.23 5.20 -17.48
CA MET A 1 17.44 6.34 -16.98
C MET A 1 16.08 5.82 -16.57
N ILE A 2 15.58 6.23 -15.40
CA ILE A 2 14.21 5.89 -14.96
C ILE A 2 13.26 6.83 -15.68
N GLU A 3 12.34 6.29 -16.48
CA GLU A 3 11.33 7.08 -17.17
C GLU A 3 10.12 7.33 -16.29
N SER A 4 9.47 8.47 -16.53
CA SER A 4 8.16 8.75 -15.93
C SER A 4 7.15 7.69 -16.37
N THR A 5 6.33 7.24 -15.44
CA THR A 5 5.15 6.43 -15.75
C THR A 5 3.88 7.26 -15.76
N ILE A 6 3.93 8.52 -15.33
CA ILE A 6 2.77 9.42 -15.33
C ILE A 6 2.31 9.67 -16.76
N GLY A 7 1.01 9.52 -17.00
CA GLY A 7 0.40 9.61 -18.32
C GLY A 7 0.48 8.34 -19.17
N LYS A 8 1.20 7.30 -18.74
CA LYS A 8 1.16 5.98 -19.39
C LYS A 8 -0.14 5.25 -18.99
N PRO A 9 -0.91 4.68 -19.94
CA PRO A 9 -2.15 3.98 -19.62
C PRO A 9 -1.96 2.86 -18.59
N GLY A 10 -2.76 2.90 -17.53
CA GLY A 10 -2.71 1.90 -16.45
C GLY A 10 -1.73 2.25 -15.33
N TYR A 11 -0.95 3.33 -15.41
CA TYR A 11 -0.04 3.78 -14.34
C TYR A 11 -0.58 4.97 -13.55
N GLU A 12 -1.89 5.24 -13.64
CA GLU A 12 -2.56 6.22 -12.81
C GLU A 12 -2.38 5.87 -11.33
N PRO A 13 -2.06 6.84 -10.45
CA PRO A 13 -1.87 6.58 -9.02
C PRO A 13 -3.07 5.83 -8.41
N ALA A 14 -2.79 4.69 -7.80
CA ALA A 14 -3.73 4.00 -6.93
C ALA A 14 -3.68 4.62 -5.52
N ARG A 15 -4.80 4.57 -4.80
CA ARG A 15 -4.88 4.93 -3.39
C ARG A 15 -4.74 3.67 -2.53
N ILE A 16 -3.86 3.77 -1.54
CA ILE A 16 -3.54 2.73 -0.57
C ILE A 16 -4.19 3.10 0.76
N THR A 17 -5.11 2.27 1.24
CA THR A 17 -5.83 2.48 2.50
C THR A 17 -5.42 1.39 3.47
N ILE A 18 -5.01 1.75 4.69
CA ILE A 18 -4.67 0.79 5.74
C ILE A 18 -5.67 0.94 6.89
N TYR A 19 -6.41 -0.14 7.13
CA TYR A 19 -7.27 -0.31 8.29
C TYR A 19 -6.57 -1.19 9.32
N VAL A 20 -6.63 -0.78 10.58
CA VAL A 20 -6.14 -1.59 11.70
C VAL A 20 -7.31 -1.90 12.61
N LYS A 21 -7.47 -3.18 12.94
CA LYS A 21 -8.51 -3.65 13.85
C LYS A 21 -8.50 -2.82 15.13
N ASP A 22 -9.69 -2.41 15.57
CA ASP A 22 -9.92 -1.58 16.76
C ASP A 22 -9.41 -0.12 16.66
N ARG A 23 -8.76 0.27 15.55
CA ARG A 23 -8.29 1.65 15.30
C ARG A 23 -8.95 2.32 14.10
N GLY A 24 -9.61 1.56 13.23
CA GLY A 24 -10.22 2.11 12.02
C GLY A 24 -9.21 2.29 10.88
N ILE A 25 -9.54 3.18 9.94
CA ILE A 25 -8.61 3.63 8.89
C ILE A 25 -7.57 4.54 9.54
N VAL A 26 -6.31 4.15 9.47
CA VAL A 26 -5.19 4.87 10.10
C VAL A 26 -4.25 5.52 9.09
N LEU A 27 -4.35 5.15 7.81
CA LEU A 27 -3.51 5.69 6.74
C LEU A 27 -4.23 5.62 5.40
N GLU A 28 -4.18 6.71 4.64
CA GLU A 28 -4.56 6.80 3.24
C GLU A 28 -3.45 7.53 2.47
N GLU A 29 -2.83 6.85 1.53
CA GLU A 29 -1.68 7.36 0.78
C GLU A 29 -1.81 7.05 -0.71
N SER A 30 -1.31 7.95 -1.55
CA SER A 30 -1.07 7.65 -2.95
C SER A 30 -0.03 6.52 -3.10
N SER A 31 -0.07 5.81 -4.22
CA SER A 31 1.00 4.87 -4.59
C SER A 31 2.18 5.58 -5.27
N MET A 32 2.04 6.86 -5.63
CA MET A 32 3.06 7.58 -6.38
C MET A 32 4.40 7.67 -5.62
N ALA A 33 5.50 7.49 -6.34
CA ALA A 33 6.85 7.70 -5.85
C ALA A 33 7.56 8.78 -6.67
N LEU A 34 8.30 9.65 -5.99
CA LEU A 34 9.15 10.66 -6.63
C LEU A 34 10.60 10.19 -6.55
N VAL A 35 11.25 10.02 -7.70
CA VAL A 35 12.59 9.45 -7.80
C VAL A 35 13.52 10.47 -8.45
N ASN A 36 14.73 10.63 -7.92
CA ASN A 36 15.76 11.44 -8.56
C ASN A 36 16.22 10.76 -9.86
N ARG A 37 16.17 11.48 -10.98
CA ARG A 37 16.42 10.93 -12.31
C ARG A 37 17.85 10.42 -12.50
N ASP A 38 18.80 11.07 -11.85
CA ASP A 38 20.23 10.82 -12.04
C ASP A 38 20.72 9.70 -11.11
N THR A 39 20.28 9.72 -9.85
CA THR A 39 20.73 8.77 -8.81
C THR A 39 19.83 7.56 -8.66
N GLY A 40 18.57 7.62 -9.13
CA GLY A 40 17.56 6.59 -8.90
C GLY A 40 17.08 6.50 -7.45
N LEU A 41 17.45 7.45 -6.60
CA LEU A 41 17.04 7.48 -5.19
C LEU A 41 15.60 7.95 -5.05
N ILE A 42 14.84 7.28 -4.18
CA ILE A 42 13.48 7.70 -3.80
C ILE A 42 13.59 8.95 -2.92
N ILE A 43 13.00 10.05 -3.39
CA ILE A 43 12.95 11.33 -2.68
C ILE A 43 11.72 11.40 -1.79
N ALA A 44 10.57 10.98 -2.31
CA ALA A 44 9.30 10.96 -1.58
C ALA A 44 8.39 9.83 -2.08
N MET A 45 7.42 9.42 -1.26
CA MET A 45 6.35 8.48 -1.64
C MET A 45 5.03 8.95 -1.05
N GLY A 46 3.92 8.59 -1.70
CA GLY A 46 2.58 8.88 -1.24
C GLY A 46 2.14 10.29 -1.54
N ASN A 47 1.29 10.83 -0.68
CA ASN A 47 0.75 12.18 -0.83
C ASN A 47 1.90 13.22 -0.82
N ALA A 48 2.97 12.94 -0.05
CA ALA A 48 4.18 13.75 -0.07
C ALA A 48 4.88 13.79 -1.44
N ALA A 49 4.78 12.72 -2.25
CA ALA A 49 5.29 12.73 -3.62
C ALA A 49 4.41 13.59 -4.54
N GLU A 50 3.09 13.58 -4.33
CA GLU A 50 2.13 14.42 -5.06
C GLU A 50 2.35 15.90 -4.78
N GLU A 51 2.56 16.26 -3.52
CA GLU A 51 2.83 17.65 -3.13
C GLU A 51 4.20 18.14 -3.61
N ALA A 52 5.20 17.26 -3.63
CA ALA A 52 6.59 17.63 -3.93
C ALA A 52 6.91 17.70 -5.42
N ILE A 53 6.11 17.09 -6.31
CA ILE A 53 6.43 16.99 -7.74
C ILE A 53 6.62 18.37 -8.38
N ASP A 54 5.78 19.34 -8.01
CA ASP A 54 5.79 20.70 -8.57
C ASP A 54 6.81 21.62 -7.87
N GLN A 55 7.38 21.20 -6.74
CA GLN A 55 8.27 22.00 -5.91
C GLN A 55 9.73 21.51 -5.94
N ALA A 56 10.02 20.45 -6.68
CA ALA A 56 11.32 19.81 -6.69
C ALA A 56 12.41 20.66 -7.37
N VAL A 57 13.50 20.93 -6.64
CA VAL A 57 14.66 21.70 -7.14
C VAL A 57 15.60 20.84 -7.99
N THR A 58 15.63 19.52 -7.75
CA THR A 58 16.46 18.55 -8.49
C THR A 58 15.68 17.91 -9.64
N PRO A 59 16.34 17.37 -10.68
CA PRO A 59 15.68 16.60 -11.72
C PRO A 59 15.04 15.34 -11.14
N VAL A 60 13.75 15.40 -10.87
CA VAL A 60 12.95 14.29 -10.36
C VAL A 60 12.07 13.70 -11.45
N THR A 61 11.55 12.51 -11.21
CA THR A 61 10.64 11.80 -12.09
C THR A 61 9.64 11.05 -11.23
N ALA A 62 8.35 11.28 -11.50
CA ALA A 62 7.28 10.58 -10.83
C ALA A 62 7.07 9.21 -11.47
N VAL A 63 7.01 8.20 -10.61
CA VAL A 63 6.88 6.79 -10.98
C VAL A 63 5.81 6.17 -10.11
N ASN A 64 4.92 5.42 -10.73
CA ASN A 64 3.95 4.62 -10.03
C ASN A 64 4.46 3.16 -9.96
N PRO A 65 4.68 2.61 -8.76
CA PRO A 65 5.09 1.21 -8.60
C PRO A 65 4.01 0.22 -9.01
N LEU A 66 2.76 0.67 -9.12
CA LEU A 66 1.62 -0.14 -9.50
C LEU A 66 1.16 0.18 -10.92
N ARG A 67 0.72 -0.85 -11.65
CA ARG A 67 0.01 -0.74 -12.92
C ARG A 67 -1.33 -1.44 -12.77
N ARG A 68 -2.44 -0.72 -12.94
CA ARG A 68 -3.81 -1.22 -12.74
C ARG A 68 -4.02 -1.86 -11.36
N GLY A 69 -3.41 -1.28 -10.33
CA GLY A 69 -3.41 -1.82 -8.97
C GLY A 69 -2.46 -3.00 -8.72
N ILE A 70 -1.80 -3.55 -9.76
CA ILE A 70 -0.88 -4.70 -9.67
C ILE A 70 0.57 -4.20 -9.59
N ILE A 71 1.45 -4.91 -8.86
CA ILE A 71 2.86 -4.55 -8.75
C ILE A 71 3.56 -4.61 -10.12
N ALA A 72 4.01 -3.45 -10.61
CA ALA A 72 4.79 -3.33 -11.84
C ALA A 72 6.29 -3.07 -11.56
N SER A 73 6.61 -2.45 -10.42
CA SER A 73 7.99 -2.26 -9.96
C SER A 73 8.14 -2.77 -8.53
N TYR A 74 8.71 -3.97 -8.39
CA TYR A 74 8.82 -4.64 -7.09
C TYR A 74 9.63 -3.82 -6.06
N MET A 75 10.79 -3.28 -6.46
CA MET A 75 11.65 -2.53 -5.53
C MET A 75 11.00 -1.26 -4.99
N LEU A 76 10.20 -0.56 -5.81
CA LEU A 76 9.47 0.63 -5.38
C LEU A 76 8.25 0.24 -4.53
N ALA A 77 7.50 -0.79 -4.93
CA ALA A 77 6.33 -1.29 -4.21
C ALA A 77 6.69 -1.83 -2.82
N GLU A 78 7.77 -2.61 -2.70
CA GLU A 78 8.25 -3.13 -1.42
C GLU A 78 8.57 -2.00 -0.44
N ARG A 79 9.36 -1.01 -0.87
CA ARG A 79 9.69 0.16 -0.04
C ARG A 79 8.46 0.98 0.34
N MET A 80 7.51 1.12 -0.59
CA MET A 80 6.24 1.80 -0.35
C MET A 80 5.42 1.08 0.74
N PHE A 81 5.13 -0.21 0.57
CA PHE A 81 4.38 -1.00 1.55
C PHE A 81 5.09 -1.07 2.91
N CYS A 82 6.42 -1.18 2.90
CA CYS A 82 7.24 -1.16 4.10
C CYS A 82 7.10 0.17 4.86
N SER A 83 7.18 1.30 4.16
CA SER A 83 6.97 2.63 4.74
C SER A 83 5.55 2.78 5.31
N TYR A 84 4.54 2.41 4.53
CA TYR A 84 3.14 2.62 4.92
C TYR A 84 2.72 1.72 6.08
N LEU A 85 3.11 0.44 6.09
CA LEU A 85 2.83 -0.43 7.24
C LEU A 85 3.55 0.03 8.51
N ARG A 86 4.80 0.51 8.41
CA ARG A 86 5.51 1.07 9.59
C ARG A 86 4.79 2.29 10.14
N ARG A 87 4.37 3.22 9.28
CA ARG A 87 3.63 4.43 9.66
C ARG A 87 2.26 4.10 10.27
N ALA A 88 1.49 3.24 9.61
CA ALA A 88 0.16 2.83 10.06
C ALA A 88 0.17 2.11 11.43
N LEU A 89 1.22 1.34 11.70
CA LEU A 89 1.36 0.66 12.99
C LEU A 89 1.78 1.63 14.10
N GLY A 90 2.42 2.76 13.76
CA GLY A 90 2.78 3.82 14.71
C GLY A 90 3.98 3.47 15.59
N TYR A 91 4.74 2.45 15.23
CA TYR A 91 5.93 2.06 15.97
C TYR A 91 7.00 1.45 15.06
N ASP A 92 8.25 1.87 15.28
CA ASP A 92 9.39 1.07 14.86
C ASP A 92 9.53 -0.10 15.83
N ARG A 93 9.21 -1.31 15.36
CA ARG A 93 9.29 -2.56 16.14
C ARG A 93 10.68 -2.80 16.72
N SER A 94 11.73 -2.35 16.04
CA SER A 94 13.11 -2.42 16.52
C SER A 94 13.32 -1.49 17.72
N MET A 95 12.73 -0.30 17.65
CA MET A 95 12.78 0.70 18.72
C MET A 95 11.92 0.29 19.91
N VAL A 96 10.70 -0.19 19.71
CA VAL A 96 9.83 -0.67 20.82
C VAL A 96 10.46 -1.83 21.54
N LYS A 97 11.00 -2.83 20.82
CA LYS A 97 11.72 -3.95 21.45
C LYS A 97 12.92 -3.46 22.27
N ARG A 98 13.65 -2.46 21.76
CA ARG A 98 14.79 -1.85 22.47
C ARG A 98 14.37 -1.05 23.71
N LEU A 99 13.24 -0.34 23.67
CA LEU A 99 12.78 0.52 24.77
C LEU A 99 12.03 -0.24 25.85
N THR A 100 11.19 -1.22 25.49
CA THR A 100 10.27 -1.88 26.42
C THR A 100 10.62 -3.33 26.71
N GLY A 101 11.62 -3.90 26.02
CA GLY A 101 11.95 -5.32 26.09
C GLY A 101 10.87 -6.25 25.50
N ALA A 102 9.72 -5.71 25.09
CA ALA A 102 8.60 -6.48 24.59
C ALA A 102 8.78 -6.81 23.10
N THR A 103 8.65 -8.10 22.76
CA THR A 103 8.65 -8.52 21.37
C THR A 103 7.30 -8.20 20.74
N VAL A 104 7.25 -7.16 19.90
CA VAL A 104 6.04 -6.83 19.14
C VAL A 104 5.81 -7.91 18.09
N LYS A 105 4.69 -8.63 18.20
CA LYS A 105 4.31 -9.67 17.26
C LYS A 105 4.11 -9.06 15.87
N LYS A 106 4.69 -9.68 14.84
CA LYS A 106 4.43 -9.32 13.44
C LYS A 106 2.92 -9.47 13.15
N PRO A 107 2.27 -8.49 12.51
CA PRO A 107 0.85 -8.54 12.23
C PRO A 107 0.54 -9.56 11.13
N ARG A 108 -0.69 -10.05 11.12
CA ARG A 108 -1.24 -10.78 9.97
C ARG A 108 -1.98 -9.78 9.11
N VAL A 109 -1.65 -9.76 7.83
CA VAL A 109 -2.09 -8.73 6.89
C VAL A 109 -3.00 -9.36 5.85
N ALA A 110 -4.21 -8.83 5.71
CA ALA A 110 -5.06 -9.08 4.57
C ALA A 110 -4.87 -7.97 3.53
N VAL A 111 -4.75 -8.33 2.25
CA VAL A 111 -4.56 -7.39 1.15
C VAL A 111 -5.66 -7.62 0.15
N CYS A 112 -6.47 -6.60 -0.07
CA CYS A 112 -7.49 -6.60 -1.09
C CYS A 112 -6.85 -6.20 -2.43
N VAL A 113 -6.82 -7.13 -3.36
CA VAL A 113 -6.18 -7.01 -4.67
C VAL A 113 -7.24 -7.20 -5.78
N PRO A 114 -6.95 -6.82 -7.04
CA PRO A 114 -7.82 -7.17 -8.16
C PRO A 114 -8.06 -8.69 -8.26
N GLU A 115 -9.24 -9.12 -8.76
CA GLU A 115 -9.66 -10.53 -8.80
C GLU A 115 -8.84 -11.42 -9.76
N GLU A 116 -8.01 -10.83 -10.62
CA GLU A 116 -7.41 -11.50 -11.78
C GLU A 116 -5.87 -11.49 -11.70
N LEU A 117 -5.32 -11.85 -10.54
CA LEU A 117 -3.87 -11.99 -10.42
C LEU A 117 -3.38 -13.32 -11.01
N THR A 118 -2.27 -13.26 -11.73
CA THR A 118 -1.47 -14.43 -12.06
C THR A 118 -0.66 -14.89 -10.85
N GLU A 119 -0.23 -16.15 -10.83
CA GLU A 119 0.59 -16.70 -9.72
C GLU A 119 1.85 -15.87 -9.43
N VAL A 120 2.45 -15.27 -10.47
CA VAL A 120 3.64 -14.41 -10.33
C VAL A 120 3.28 -13.09 -9.63
N GLU A 121 2.13 -12.51 -9.94
CA GLU A 121 1.65 -11.27 -9.34
C GLU A 121 1.21 -11.49 -7.90
N GLU A 122 0.49 -12.58 -7.62
CA GLU A 122 0.17 -13.00 -6.25
C GLU A 122 1.43 -13.14 -5.41
N LYS A 123 2.43 -13.86 -5.95
CA LYS A 123 3.72 -14.03 -5.28
C LYS A 123 4.41 -12.70 -5.04
N ALA A 124 4.39 -11.78 -6.00
CA ALA A 124 4.98 -10.44 -5.84
C ALA A 124 4.34 -9.67 -4.69
N PHE A 125 3.02 -9.72 -4.54
CA PHE A 125 2.32 -9.11 -3.40
C PHE A 125 2.72 -9.76 -2.08
N MET A 126 2.63 -11.09 -1.99
CA MET A 126 2.98 -11.82 -0.78
C MET A 126 4.40 -11.49 -0.33
N ASP A 127 5.38 -11.58 -1.24
CA ASP A 127 6.78 -11.31 -0.95
C ASP A 127 6.98 -9.85 -0.50
N ALA A 128 6.34 -8.87 -1.16
CA ALA A 128 6.44 -7.47 -0.76
C ALA A 128 5.89 -7.21 0.66
N PHE A 129 4.75 -7.82 1.01
CA PHE A 129 4.16 -7.67 2.34
C PHE A 129 4.94 -8.44 3.42
N TYR A 130 5.51 -9.59 3.09
CA TYR A 130 6.44 -10.28 3.99
C TYR A 130 7.67 -9.44 4.30
N GLN A 131 8.24 -8.76 3.30
CA GLN A 131 9.38 -7.86 3.49
C GLN A 131 9.03 -6.57 4.23
N ALA A 132 7.83 -6.04 4.01
CA ALA A 132 7.27 -4.98 4.85
C ALA A 132 7.06 -5.43 6.32
N GLY A 133 7.15 -6.74 6.56
CA GLY A 133 7.23 -7.37 7.87
C GLY A 133 5.90 -7.90 8.38
N ALA A 134 5.00 -8.28 7.48
CA ALA A 134 3.89 -9.17 7.80
C ALA A 134 4.39 -10.52 8.34
N ARG A 135 3.57 -11.17 9.17
CA ARG A 135 3.79 -12.55 9.62
C ARG A 135 3.22 -13.55 8.64
N ASP A 136 2.03 -13.25 8.15
CA ASP A 136 1.18 -14.05 7.29
C ASP A 136 0.43 -13.06 6.40
N VAL A 137 0.28 -13.39 5.12
CA VAL A 137 -0.37 -12.54 4.13
C VAL A 137 -1.51 -13.31 3.51
N CYS A 138 -2.70 -12.73 3.52
CA CYS A 138 -3.87 -13.25 2.83
C CYS A 138 -4.25 -12.27 1.71
N LEU A 139 -4.23 -12.73 0.47
CA LEU A 139 -4.75 -11.97 -0.66
C LEU A 139 -6.23 -12.30 -0.82
N THR A 140 -7.03 -11.28 -1.10
CA THR A 140 -8.46 -11.45 -1.39
C THR A 140 -8.91 -10.49 -2.48
N GLY A 141 -9.78 -10.95 -3.38
CA GLY A 141 -10.47 -10.09 -4.35
C GLY A 141 -11.67 -9.35 -3.73
N GLN A 142 -12.03 -9.70 -2.50
CA GLN A 142 -13.22 -9.18 -1.84
C GLN A 142 -13.01 -7.76 -1.32
N PRO A 143 -14.12 -7.01 -1.17
CA PRO A 143 -14.16 -5.76 -0.45
C PRO A 143 -13.46 -5.81 0.92
N LEU A 144 -12.91 -4.68 1.37
CA LEU A 144 -12.21 -4.59 2.65
C LEU A 144 -13.11 -4.93 3.84
N GLU A 145 -14.37 -4.53 3.81
CA GLU A 145 -15.38 -4.91 4.81
C GLU A 145 -15.57 -6.42 4.91
N GLU A 146 -15.67 -7.07 3.75
CA GLU A 146 -15.89 -8.51 3.68
C GLU A 146 -14.62 -9.26 4.11
N ALA A 147 -13.45 -8.77 3.70
CA ALA A 147 -12.17 -9.28 4.17
C ALA A 147 -12.02 -9.18 5.69
N VAL A 148 -12.50 -8.10 6.32
CA VAL A 148 -12.48 -7.95 7.78
C VAL A 148 -13.36 -8.99 8.49
N ARG A 149 -14.43 -9.44 7.85
CA ARG A 149 -15.46 -10.32 8.47
C ARG A 149 -15.29 -11.80 8.14
N CYS A 150 -14.89 -12.14 6.92
CA CYS A 150 -15.03 -13.48 6.36
C CYS A 150 -13.72 -14.29 6.31
N LEU A 151 -12.57 -13.69 6.64
CA LEU A 151 -11.31 -14.41 6.62
C LEU A 151 -11.24 -15.46 7.74
N GLU A 152 -11.01 -16.72 7.36
CA GLU A 152 -10.86 -17.86 8.28
C GLU A 152 -9.77 -17.63 9.35
N LYS A 153 -8.80 -16.79 9.01
CA LYS A 153 -7.63 -16.47 9.78
C LYS A 153 -7.77 -15.07 10.38
N PRO A 154 -7.68 -14.89 11.72
CA PRO A 154 -7.79 -13.55 12.31
C PRO A 154 -6.63 -12.66 11.85
N CYS A 155 -6.96 -11.66 11.01
CA CYS A 155 -6.06 -10.62 10.57
C CYS A 155 -6.25 -9.36 11.42
N THR A 156 -5.17 -8.62 11.63
CA THR A 156 -5.16 -7.40 12.47
C THR A 156 -4.99 -6.14 11.64
N VAL A 157 -4.43 -6.28 10.44
CA VAL A 157 -4.18 -5.20 9.49
C VAL A 157 -4.79 -5.59 8.17
N PHE A 158 -5.46 -4.64 7.53
CA PHE A 158 -6.14 -4.82 6.27
C PHE A 158 -5.70 -3.69 5.34
N VAL A 159 -5.27 -4.05 4.13
CA VAL A 159 -4.72 -3.11 3.15
C VAL A 159 -5.59 -3.15 1.91
N GLY A 160 -6.13 -1.99 1.55
CA GLY A 160 -6.86 -1.80 0.32
C GLY A 160 -6.05 -1.08 -0.73
N ILE A 161 -6.12 -1.57 -1.97
CA ILE A 161 -5.52 -0.95 -3.14
C ILE A 161 -6.65 -0.57 -4.08
N THR A 162 -6.80 0.72 -4.35
CA THR A 162 -7.87 1.25 -5.23
C THR A 162 -7.28 2.01 -6.41
N TRP A 163 -7.58 1.55 -7.61
CA TRP A 163 -7.18 2.12 -8.88
C TRP A 163 -8.42 2.48 -9.72
N ASN A 164 -8.39 3.64 -10.38
CA ASN A 164 -9.43 4.10 -11.31
C ASN A 164 -10.86 4.26 -10.71
N GLY A 165 -11.00 4.30 -9.38
CA GLY A 165 -12.26 4.62 -8.71
C GLY A 165 -13.37 3.55 -8.78
N LYS A 166 -13.32 2.61 -9.73
CA LYS A 166 -14.28 1.49 -9.85
C LYS A 166 -14.26 0.56 -8.64
N GLU A 167 -13.13 0.51 -7.93
CA GLU A 167 -12.98 -0.28 -6.72
C GLU A 167 -13.46 0.47 -5.47
N LYS A 168 -13.80 1.77 -5.53
CA LYS A 168 -14.27 2.52 -4.34
C LYS A 168 -15.47 1.87 -3.64
N GLU A 169 -16.35 1.22 -4.40
CA GLU A 169 -17.50 0.46 -3.88
C GLU A 169 -17.07 -0.78 -3.07
N ARG A 170 -15.87 -1.30 -3.32
CA ARG A 170 -15.26 -2.44 -2.61
C ARG A 170 -14.48 -2.03 -1.35
N PHE A 171 -14.28 -0.74 -1.10
CA PHE A 171 -13.44 -0.27 0.01
C PHE A 171 -14.13 0.64 1.01
N CYS A 172 -15.45 0.87 0.87
CA CYS A 172 -16.26 1.43 1.97
C CYS A 172 -16.13 0.50 3.19
N ILE A 173 -15.99 1.11 4.39
CA ILE A 173 -15.84 0.41 5.70
C ILE A 173 -16.93 0.83 6.70
N ASN A 174 -17.96 1.57 6.28
CA ASN A 174 -19.05 1.97 7.16
C ASN A 174 -20.39 2.26 6.46
N GLU A 175 -21.44 2.30 7.27
CA GLU A 175 -22.83 2.65 6.90
C GLU A 175 -22.99 4.13 6.49
N ASN A 176 -21.94 4.94 6.61
CA ASN A 176 -21.92 6.38 6.32
C ASN A 176 -21.13 6.73 5.05
N CYS A 177 -20.86 5.76 4.18
CA CYS A 177 -20.21 5.98 2.89
C CYS A 177 -21.20 6.72 1.95
N PRO A 178 -20.85 7.90 1.38
CA PRO A 178 -21.77 8.77 0.62
C PRO A 178 -22.17 8.24 -0.77
N HIS A 179 -21.91 6.96 -1.07
CA HIS A 179 -22.18 6.33 -2.36
C HIS A 179 -23.06 5.08 -2.23
N ARG A 180 -24.11 5.17 -1.41
CA ARG A 180 -25.33 4.40 -1.62
C ARG A 180 -26.33 5.27 -2.39
N ILE A 181 -26.62 4.89 -3.62
CA ILE A 181 -27.96 5.09 -4.21
C ILE A 181 -28.69 3.77 -4.00
#